data_AF-A0A4P6ZZX7-F1
#
_entry.id   AF-A0A4P6ZZX7-F1
#
_cell.length_a   1.000
_cell.length_b   1.000
_cell.length_c   1.000
_cell.angle_alpha   90.00
_cell.angle_beta   90.00
_cell.angle_gamma   90.00
#
_symmetry.space_group_name_H-M   'P 1'
#
loop_
_entity.id
_entity.type
_entity.pdbx_description
1 polymer ?
#
loop_
_entity_poly.entity_id
_entity_poly.type
_entity_poly.pdbx_seq_one_letter_code
_entity_poly.pdbx_strand_id
1 'polypeptide(L)'
;MFWIKLALFVLIVFGLNMVVKLLLRKVLKIEKEKKPFLSYNHINNLHKKIDWAMRITSVIVIIITNMLVIVENYPNYFLLLPIFIIGLDYPVRAFFERKYSQNPKQYILTLSEGVIVLLALAIVIQFNYDLIIY
;
A
#
# COMPACT_ATOMS: atom_id res chain seq x y z
N MET A 1 16.21 -8.98 18.49
CA MET A 1 16.81 -7.87 17.72
C MET A 1 16.12 -7.62 16.38
N PHE A 2 15.69 -8.64 15.63
CA PHE A 2 14.99 -8.49 14.34
C PHE A 2 13.78 -7.53 14.41
N TRP A 3 12.86 -7.74 15.36
CA TRP A 3 11.67 -6.90 15.54
C TRP A 3 11.98 -5.42 15.75
N ILE A 4 13.07 -5.08 16.44
CA ILE A 4 13.49 -3.69 16.68
C ILE A 4 14.00 -3.08 15.37
N LYS A 5 14.79 -3.82 14.58
CA LYS A 5 15.25 -3.38 13.25
C LYS A 5 14.08 -3.15 12.30
N LEU A 6 13.10 -4.05 12.31
CA LEU A 6 11.89 -3.94 11.50
C LEU A 6 11.05 -2.74 11.94
N ALA A 7 10.84 -2.53 13.24
CA ALA A 7 10.13 -1.36 13.76
C ALA A 7 10.82 -0.03 13.37
N LEU A 8 12.15 0.03 13.49
CA LEU A 8 12.94 1.19 13.05
C LEU A 8 12.82 1.42 11.54
N PHE A 9 12.88 0.36 10.73
CA PHE A 9 12.69 0.44 9.28
C PHE A 9 11.32 1.00 8.92
N VAL A 10 10.24 0.49 9.53
CA VAL A 10 8.88 1.00 9.34
C VAL A 10 8.78 2.48 9.72
N LEU A 11 9.41 2.88 10.83
CA LEU A 11 9.44 4.27 11.28
C LEU A 11 10.17 5.19 10.28
N ILE A 12 11.29 4.74 9.70
CA ILE A 12 12.03 5.48 8.67
C ILE A 12 11.17 5.63 7.41
N VAL A 13 10.53 4.55 6.93
CA VAL A 13 9.66 4.57 5.75
C VAL A 13 8.47 5.51 5.97
N PHE A 14 7.89 5.51 7.17
CA PHE A 14 6.81 6.42 7.54
C PHE A 14 7.28 7.88 7.55
N GLY A 15 8.43 8.16 8.15
CA GLY A 15 9.05 9.49 8.17
C GLY A 15 9.35 9.99 6.76
N LEU A 16 9.93 9.14 5.90
CA LEU A 16 10.20 9.45 4.50
C LEU A 16 8.92 9.80 3.75
N ASN A 17 7.87 9.00 3.90
CA ASN A 17 6.55 9.28 3.30
C ASN A 17 6.01 10.63 3.73
N MET A 18 6.13 10.97 5.02
CA MET A 18 5.66 12.26 5.55
C MET A 18 6.44 13.43 4.92
N VAL A 19 7.77 13.33 4.84
CA VAL A 19 8.62 14.35 4.22
C VAL A 19 8.30 14.51 2.73
N VAL A 20 8.21 13.42 1.97
CA VAL A 20 7.89 13.45 0.54
C VAL A 20 6.52 14.09 0.31
N LYS A 21 5.50 13.72 1.09
CA LYS A 21 4.16 14.33 0.99
C LYS A 21 4.20 15.84 1.26
N LEU A 22 4.96 16.28 2.27
CA LEU A 22 5.11 17.70 2.58
C LEU A 22 5.81 18.48 1.45
N LEU A 23 6.88 17.91 0.89
CA LEU A 23 7.59 18.50 -0.24
C LEU A 23 6.71 18.59 -1.49
N LEU A 24 6.05 17.50 -1.87
CA LEU A 24 5.16 17.47 -3.03
C LEU A 24 4.00 18.46 -2.89
N ARG A 25 3.41 18.58 -1.69
CA ARG A 25 2.37 19.59 -1.43
C ARG A 25 2.87 21.01 -1.68
N LYS A 26 4.09 21.33 -1.21
CA LYS A 26 4.68 22.66 -1.35
C LYS A 26 5.05 22.95 -2.81
N VAL A 27 5.68 22.00 -3.50
CA VAL A 27 6.15 22.15 -4.89
C VAL A 27 4.98 22.24 -5.87
N LEU A 28 3.98 21.36 -5.73
CA LEU A 28 2.87 21.24 -6.67
C LEU A 28 1.64 22.09 -6.30
N LYS A 29 1.75 22.87 -5.21
CA LYS A 29 0.68 23.68 -4.62
C LYS A 29 -0.61 22.86 -4.46
N ILE A 30 -0.49 21.70 -3.82
CA ILE A 30 -1.62 20.81 -3.58
C ILE A 30 -2.35 21.32 -2.36
N GLU A 31 -3.62 21.68 -2.54
CA GLU A 31 -4.46 22.12 -1.43
C GLU A 31 -4.58 21.02 -0.39
N LYS A 32 -4.50 21.42 0.88
CA LYS A 32 -4.69 20.48 1.98
C LYS A 32 -6.17 20.14 2.03
N GLU A 33 -6.52 18.91 1.68
CA GLU A 33 -7.87 18.42 1.93
C GLU A 33 -8.18 18.53 3.43
N LYS A 34 -9.22 19.31 3.76
CA LYS A 34 -9.76 19.40 5.13
C LYS A 34 -10.54 18.11 5.42
N LYS A 35 -9.82 17.04 5.72
CA LYS A 35 -10.40 15.73 6.03
C LYS A 35 -10.46 15.52 7.55
N PRO A 36 -11.61 15.12 8.12
CA PRO A 36 -11.65 14.55 9.46
C PRO A 36 -10.76 13.31 9.46
N PHE A 37 -9.95 13.11 10.51
CA PHE A 37 -9.04 11.97 10.64
C PHE A 37 -9.71 10.58 10.56
N LEU A 38 -11.06 10.52 10.56
CA LEU A 38 -11.89 9.30 10.59
C LEU A 38 -13.05 9.28 9.57
N SER A 39 -13.12 10.22 8.62
CA SER A 39 -14.20 10.20 7.61
C SER A 39 -13.96 9.09 6.58
N TYR A 40 -15.00 8.28 6.33
CA TYR A 40 -15.02 7.23 5.30
C TYR A 40 -14.60 7.81 3.93
N ASN A 41 -13.39 7.46 3.51
CA ASN A 41 -12.62 8.08 2.42
C ASN A 41 -13.03 7.61 1.00
N HIS A 42 -14.32 7.41 0.76
CA HIS A 42 -14.78 7.01 -0.56
C HIS A 42 -15.26 8.23 -1.34
N ILE A 43 -14.52 8.56 -2.41
CA ILE A 43 -14.83 9.67 -3.33
C ILE A 43 -16.23 9.50 -3.95
N ASN A 44 -16.62 8.25 -4.21
CA ASN A 44 -17.98 7.90 -4.61
C ASN A 44 -18.35 6.49 -4.12
N ASN A 45 -19.62 6.11 -4.28
CA ASN A 45 -20.10 4.77 -3.93
C ASN A 45 -19.44 3.65 -4.74
N LEU A 46 -18.93 3.94 -5.95
CA LEU A 46 -18.22 2.96 -6.77
C LEU A 46 -16.85 2.61 -6.17
N HIS A 47 -16.08 3.63 -5.77
CA HIS A 47 -14.80 3.49 -5.08
C HIS A 47 -14.97 2.69 -3.79
N LYS A 48 -16.05 2.95 -3.03
CA LYS A 48 -16.39 2.16 -1.84
C LYS A 48 -16.56 0.67 -2.15
N LYS A 49 -17.32 0.34 -3.20
CA LYS A 49 -17.56 -1.05 -3.60
C LYS A 49 -16.26 -1.72 -4.04
N ILE A 50 -15.43 -1.03 -4.81
CA ILE A 50 -14.15 -1.56 -5.31
C ILE A 50 -13.16 -1.75 -4.15
N ASP A 51 -13.00 -0.76 -3.27
CA ASP A 51 -12.14 -0.89 -2.07
C ASP A 51 -12.57 -2.08 -1.22
N TRP A 52 -13.87 -2.29 -1.04
CA TRP A 52 -14.37 -3.41 -0.24
C TRP A 52 -14.15 -4.76 -0.94
N ALA A 53 -14.35 -4.81 -2.26
CA ALA A 53 -14.04 -5.99 -3.06
C ALA A 53 -12.54 -6.34 -3.00
N MET A 54 -11.65 -5.34 -3.20
CA MET A 54 -10.19 -5.50 -3.10
C MET A 54 -9.78 -6.06 -1.74
N ARG A 55 -10.38 -5.58 -0.64
CA ARG A 55 -10.11 -6.09 0.71
C ARG A 55 -10.51 -7.55 0.86
N ILE A 56 -11.71 -7.93 0.42
CA ILE A 56 -12.17 -9.32 0.52
C ILE A 56 -11.30 -10.24 -0.34
N THR A 57 -11.02 -9.84 -1.58
CA THR A 57 -10.13 -10.58 -2.48
C THR A 57 -8.75 -10.75 -1.87
N SER A 58 -8.21 -9.70 -1.24
CA SER A 58 -6.91 -9.77 -0.56
C SER A 58 -6.92 -10.80 0.58
N VAL A 59 -7.94 -10.80 1.44
CA VAL A 59 -8.06 -11.79 2.53
C VAL A 59 -8.14 -13.21 1.99
N ILE A 60 -8.99 -13.44 0.98
CA ILE A 60 -9.14 -14.77 0.36
C ILE A 60 -7.81 -15.24 -0.23
N VAL A 61 -7.11 -14.37 -0.95
CA VAL A 61 -5.83 -14.72 -1.58
C VAL A 61 -4.76 -14.99 -0.53
N ILE A 62 -4.70 -14.22 0.56
CA ILE A 62 -3.79 -14.51 1.67
C ILE A 62 -4.05 -15.91 2.23
N ILE A 63 -5.31 -16.26 2.51
CA ILE A 63 -5.66 -17.57 3.07
C ILE A 63 -5.26 -18.70 2.11
N ILE A 64 -5.64 -18.59 0.83
CA ILE A 64 -5.36 -19.61 -0.18
C ILE A 64 -3.85 -19.78 -0.39
N THR A 65 -3.11 -18.68 -0.56
CA THR A 65 -1.66 -18.75 -0.79
C THR A 65 -0.92 -19.32 0.40
N ASN A 66 -1.31 -18.99 1.63
CA ASN A 66 -0.74 -19.62 2.83
C ASN A 66 -1.06 -21.11 2.90
N MET A 67 -2.29 -21.52 2.58
CA MET A 67 -2.65 -22.94 2.54
C MET A 67 -1.81 -23.70 1.51
N LEU A 68 -1.67 -23.17 0.29
CA LEU A 68 -0.86 -23.78 -0.76
C LEU A 68 0.62 -23.91 -0.36
N VAL A 69 1.19 -22.87 0.23
CA VAL A 69 2.60 -22.86 0.61
C VAL A 69 2.89 -23.76 1.82
N ILE A 70 2.07 -23.66 2.88
CA ILE A 70 2.33 -24.35 4.16
C ILE A 70 1.84 -25.80 4.14
N VAL A 71 0.67 -26.06 3.56
CA VAL A 71 0.03 -27.39 3.59
C VAL A 71 0.45 -28.22 2.37
N GLU A 72 0.39 -27.62 1.19
CA GLU A 72 0.64 -28.32 -0.08
C GLU A 72 2.10 -28.19 -0.57
N ASN A 73 2.97 -27.55 0.21
CA ASN A 73 4.39 -27.32 -0.11
C ASN A 73 4.63 -26.66 -1.48
N TYR A 74 3.75 -25.74 -1.88
CA TYR A 74 3.98 -24.92 -3.07
C TYR A 74 5.18 -23.98 -2.86
N PRO A 75 5.85 -23.55 -3.94
CA PRO A 75 6.98 -22.64 -3.84
C PRO A 75 6.64 -21.34 -3.13
N ASN A 76 7.56 -20.87 -2.26
CA ASN A 76 7.37 -19.68 -1.43
C ASN A 76 7.13 -18.38 -2.22
N TYR A 77 7.48 -18.32 -3.52
CA TYR A 77 7.18 -17.15 -4.36
C TYR A 77 5.67 -16.92 -4.54
N PHE A 78 4.79 -17.89 -4.25
CA PHE A 78 3.35 -17.69 -4.23
C PHE A 78 2.91 -16.64 -3.19
N LEU A 79 3.72 -16.37 -2.16
CA LEU A 79 3.48 -15.31 -1.18
C LEU A 79 3.64 -13.89 -1.77
N LEU A 80 4.17 -13.74 -2.98
CA LEU A 80 4.22 -12.46 -3.69
C LEU A 80 2.85 -12.02 -4.22
N LEU A 81 1.93 -12.97 -4.44
CA LEU A 81 0.59 -12.69 -4.96
C LEU A 81 -0.24 -11.77 -4.05
N PRO A 82 -0.37 -12.02 -2.73
CA PRO A 82 -1.08 -11.10 -1.84
C PRO A 82 -0.42 -9.71 -1.77
N ILE A 83 0.92 -9.64 -1.84
CA ILE A 83 1.65 -8.36 -1.87
C ILE A 83 1.26 -7.55 -3.12
N PHE A 84 1.20 -8.22 -4.28
CA PHE A 84 0.79 -7.59 -5.52
C PHE A 84 -0.65 -7.06 -5.47
N ILE A 85 -1.59 -7.85 -4.95
CA ILE A 85 -3.01 -7.44 -4.84
C ILE A 85 -3.17 -6.24 -3.91
N ILE A 86 -2.52 -6.25 -2.74
CA ILE A 86 -2.55 -5.10 -1.83
C ILE A 86 -1.91 -3.87 -2.48
N GLY A 87 -0.83 -4.06 -3.26
CA GLY A 87 -0.20 -2.99 -4.01
C GLY A 87 -1.12 -2.30 -5.02
N LEU A 88 -2.11 -3.02 -5.58
CA LEU A 88 -3.08 -2.46 -6.53
C LEU A 88 -4.06 -1.47 -5.89
N ASP A 89 -4.19 -1.41 -4.56
CA ASP A 89 -5.03 -0.40 -3.90
C ASP A 89 -4.56 1.03 -4.18
N TYR A 90 -3.25 1.26 -4.29
CA TYR A 90 -2.67 2.58 -4.58
C TYR A 90 -3.07 3.13 -5.96
N PRO A 91 -2.85 2.42 -7.08
CA PRO A 91 -3.25 2.90 -8.40
C PRO A 91 -4.78 3.03 -8.53
N VAL A 92 -5.56 2.13 -7.92
CA VAL A 92 -7.04 2.24 -7.91
C VAL A 92 -7.47 3.52 -7.21
N ARG A 93 -6.97 3.78 -6.00
CA ARG A 93 -7.28 5.01 -5.27
C ARG A 93 -6.84 6.25 -6.03
N ALA A 94 -5.63 6.24 -6.60
CA ALA A 94 -5.12 7.35 -7.39
C ALA A 94 -5.99 7.63 -8.64
N PHE A 95 -6.51 6.59 -9.30
CA PHE A 95 -7.44 6.74 -10.40
C PHE A 95 -8.73 7.46 -9.97
N PHE A 96 -9.31 7.05 -8.84
CA PHE A 96 -10.50 7.72 -8.32
C PHE A 96 -10.22 9.15 -7.87
N GLU A 97 -9.09 9.41 -7.22
CA GLU A 97 -8.67 10.76 -6.82
C GLU A 97 -8.53 11.68 -8.03
N ARG A 98 -7.87 11.21 -9.10
CA ARG A 98 -7.68 11.99 -10.31
C ARG A 98 -8.99 12.30 -11.03
N LYS A 99 -9.92 11.35 -11.10
CA LYS A 99 -11.12 11.45 -11.94
C LYS A 99 -12.34 12.04 -11.23
N TYR A 100 -12.47 11.82 -9.92
CA TYR A 100 -13.70 12.11 -9.18
C TYR A 100 -13.50 12.98 -7.93
N SER A 101 -12.27 13.23 -7.47
CA SER A 101 -12.05 14.08 -6.30
C SER A 101 -12.16 15.57 -6.62
N GLN A 102 -12.59 16.36 -5.64
CA GLN A 102 -12.53 17.82 -5.68
C GLN A 102 -11.08 18.33 -5.80
N ASN A 103 -10.12 17.57 -5.29
CA ASN A 103 -8.69 17.87 -5.38
C ASN A 103 -7.97 16.83 -6.24
N PRO A 104 -8.03 16.95 -7.57
CA PRO A 104 -7.47 15.94 -8.46
C PRO A 104 -5.97 15.77 -8.27
N LYS A 105 -5.22 16.84 -7.96
CA LYS A 105 -3.75 16.76 -7.74
C LYS A 105 -3.34 15.85 -6.57
N GLN A 106 -4.27 15.42 -5.71
CA GLN A 106 -3.97 14.53 -4.60
C GLN A 106 -3.51 13.14 -5.06
N TYR A 107 -3.90 12.68 -6.25
CA TYR A 107 -3.46 11.38 -6.78
C TYR A 107 -1.93 11.25 -6.79
N ILE A 108 -1.20 12.37 -6.96
CA ILE A 108 0.27 12.40 -6.98
C ILE A 108 0.83 11.99 -5.62
N LEU A 109 0.20 12.43 -4.52
CA LEU A 109 0.60 12.06 -3.18
C LEU A 109 0.35 10.57 -2.92
N THR A 110 -0.81 10.06 -3.32
CA THR A 110 -1.17 8.65 -3.16
C THR A 110 -0.28 7.73 -3.99
N LEU A 111 0.04 8.11 -5.23
CA LEU A 111 1.00 7.36 -6.05
C LEU A 111 2.41 7.40 -5.45
N SER A 112 2.86 8.56 -4.98
CA SER A 112 4.19 8.66 -4.35
C SER A 112 4.31 7.78 -3.11
N GLU A 113 3.24 7.70 -2.30
CA GLU A 113 3.19 6.80 -1.15
C GLU A 113 3.23 5.34 -1.58
N GLY A 114 2.44 4.96 -2.58
CA GLY A 114 2.46 3.61 -3.14
C GLY A 114 3.84 3.20 -3.64
N VAL A 115 4.54 4.09 -4.35
CA VAL A 115 5.91 3.84 -4.82
C VAL A 115 6.88 3.62 -3.66
N ILE A 116 6.84 4.47 -2.63
CA ILE A 116 7.71 4.34 -1.46
C ILE A 116 7.44 3.01 -0.74
N VAL A 117 6.16 2.64 -0.56
CA VAL A 117 5.79 1.37 0.07
C VAL A 117 6.23 0.17 -0.77
N LEU A 118 6.05 0.20 -2.09
CA LEU A 118 6.52 -0.87 -2.98
C LEU A 118 8.05 -1.02 -2.93
N LEU A 119 8.80 0.08 -2.93
CA LEU A 119 10.26 0.06 -2.77
C LEU A 119 10.66 -0.49 -1.40
N ALA A 120 9.98 -0.08 -0.33
CA ALA A 120 10.23 -0.60 1.01
C ALA A 120 10.00 -2.11 1.09
N LEU A 121 8.93 -2.62 0.47
CA LEU A 121 8.65 -4.05 0.39
C LEU A 121 9.71 -4.79 -0.43
N ALA A 122 10.13 -4.24 -1.58
CA ALA A 122 11.20 -4.82 -2.39
C ALA A 122 12.52 -4.93 -1.61
N ILE A 123 12.87 -3.90 -0.83
CA ILE A 123 14.03 -3.91 0.07
C ILE A 123 13.86 -5.02 1.12
N VAL A 124 12.70 -5.12 1.78
CA VAL A 124 12.47 -6.17 2.79
C VAL A 124 12.63 -7.56 2.18
N ILE A 125 12.09 -7.79 0.98
CA ILE A 125 12.18 -9.08 0.27
C ILE A 125 13.63 -9.37 -0.14
N GLN A 126 14.36 -8.39 -0.68
CA GLN A 126 15.75 -8.57 -1.13
C GLN A 126 16.69 -8.86 0.04
N PHE A 127 16.56 -8.12 1.14
CA PHE A 127 17.47 -8.20 2.29
C PHE A 127 17.07 -9.24 3.34
N ASN A 128 15.84 -9.75 3.30
CA ASN A 128 15.37 -10.87 4.13
C ASN A 128 14.90 -12.05 3.28
N TYR A 129 15.53 -12.27 2.12
CA TYR A 129 15.20 -13.38 1.22
C TYR A 129 15.24 -14.74 1.96
N ASP A 130 16.12 -14.86 2.96
CA ASP A 130 16.24 -16.04 3.84
C ASP A 130 15.04 -16.25 4.79
N LEU A 131 14.23 -15.22 5.09
CA LEU A 131 13.11 -15.29 6.04
C LEU A 131 11.75 -15.53 5.35
N ILE A 132 11.74 -15.44 4.01
CA ILE A 132 10.57 -15.73 3.17
C ILE A 132 10.70 -17.12 2.53
N ILE A 133 11.90 -17.71 2.54
CA ILE A 133 12.22 -18.96 1.83
C ILE A 133 12.53 -20.15 2.76
N TYR A 134 12.61 -19.95 4.07
CA TYR A 134 12.77 -21.01 5.08
C TYR A 134 11.64 -21.02 6.11
#